data_AF-A0A7X8IVM6-F1
#
_entry.id   AF-A0A7X8IVM6-F1
#
_cell.length_a   1.000
_cell.length_b   1.000
_cell.length_c   1.000
_cell.angle_alpha   90.00
_cell.angle_beta   90.00
_cell.angle_gamma   90.00
#
_symmetry.space_group_name_H-M   'P 1'
#
loop_
_entity.id
_entity.type
_entity.pdbx_description
1 polymer ?
#
loop_
_entity_poly.entity_id
_entity_poly.type
_entity_poly.pdbx_seq_one_letter_code
_entity_poly.pdbx_strand_id
1 'polypeptide(L)'
;MKLHELGMLAGMSFRNLGRHRVKTVITVIAVAVSVTLYIFMDGWLLGMTLESERNIVAYETGAAKIQTQAYFDKKDDLPMYESFGNWEPLARVLEDAGYDSAPRFEFTGTLHAANGSAPVLCTGVDVTRERRLLRYPDYLDSGRFPAAGAYEIALGMLTADKLGLAVPRRMDAEKFDRFIETIAPDPSDAARIRGLYEARDPANGKKWPFSGDGDTPRKPLVYLKADAEQSDIEYIWDRMGRAGLLDVRIFTTIDIKALPERIDASRFTEDILPRFSSGDRGLLETVYEADPVLGDYFLVETGTDTAEKALALLLASDYTGAVRHVNQLIPATVTGVVNSPNPKNNANTVYMPLDALQDSAGL
;
A
#
# COMPACT_ATOMS: atom_id res chain seq x y z
N MET A 1 -52.36 -13.26 41.09
CA MET A 1 -51.42 -13.86 42.07
C MET A 1 -51.05 -12.79 43.08
N LYS A 2 -51.37 -12.98 44.37
CA LYS A 2 -51.13 -11.94 45.38
C LYS A 2 -49.62 -11.88 45.69
N LEU A 3 -49.05 -10.69 45.95
CA LEU A 3 -47.61 -10.52 46.28
C LEU A 3 -47.13 -11.50 47.37
N HIS A 4 -48.02 -11.83 48.30
CA HIS A 4 -47.78 -12.79 49.37
C HIS A 4 -47.54 -14.23 48.88
N GLU A 5 -48.25 -14.68 47.85
CA GLU A 5 -48.07 -16.01 47.25
C GLU A 5 -46.74 -16.10 46.50
N LEU A 6 -46.36 -15.03 45.78
CA LEU A 6 -45.06 -14.91 45.12
C LEU A 6 -43.90 -14.98 46.13
N GLY A 7 -44.01 -14.28 47.26
CA GLY A 7 -43.00 -14.30 48.32
C GLY A 7 -42.85 -15.69 48.95
N MET A 8 -43.96 -16.39 49.20
CA MET A 8 -43.94 -17.75 49.74
C MET A 8 -43.29 -18.74 48.75
N LEU A 9 -43.65 -18.68 47.46
CA LEU A 9 -43.09 -19.54 46.40
C LEU A 9 -41.59 -19.28 46.17
N ALA A 10 -41.17 -18.01 46.20
CA ALA A 10 -39.75 -17.64 46.14
C ALA A 10 -38.98 -18.21 47.34
N GLY A 11 -39.52 -18.07 48.56
CA GLY A 11 -38.91 -18.61 49.78
C GLY A 11 -38.75 -20.13 49.75
N MET A 12 -39.76 -20.85 49.24
CA MET A 12 -39.67 -22.31 49.04
C MET A 12 -38.59 -22.67 48.00
N SER A 13 -38.52 -21.93 46.89
CA SER A 13 -37.53 -22.13 45.82
C SER A 13 -36.08 -21.92 46.31
N PHE A 14 -35.79 -20.83 47.05
CA PHE A 14 -34.44 -20.58 47.58
C PHE A 14 -34.00 -21.64 48.60
N ARG A 15 -34.89 -22.10 49.48
CA ARG A 15 -34.59 -23.20 50.42
C ARG A 15 -34.27 -24.51 49.67
N ASN A 16 -34.94 -24.75 48.54
CA ASN A 16 -34.68 -25.91 47.69
C ASN A 16 -33.29 -25.83 47.02
N LEU A 17 -32.94 -24.69 46.43
CA LEU A 17 -31.61 -24.45 45.84
C LEU A 17 -30.50 -24.61 46.90
N GLY A 18 -30.71 -24.10 48.11
CA GLY A 18 -29.78 -24.22 49.24
C GLY A 18 -29.60 -25.64 49.78
N ARG A 19 -30.53 -26.57 49.48
CA ARG A 19 -30.42 -27.99 49.83
C ARG A 19 -29.62 -28.77 48.79
N HIS A 20 -29.79 -28.47 47.51
CA HIS A 20 -29.08 -29.11 46.39
C HIS A 20 -27.90 -28.24 45.89
N ARG A 21 -26.96 -27.93 46.80
CA ARG A 21 -25.89 -26.94 46.56
C ARG A 21 -25.01 -27.29 45.37
N VAL A 22 -24.58 -28.55 45.24
CA VAL A 22 -23.68 -28.99 44.16
C VAL A 22 -24.33 -28.78 42.78
N LYS A 23 -25.55 -29.30 42.58
CA LYS A 23 -26.27 -29.18 41.30
C LYS A 23 -26.57 -27.72 40.96
N THR A 24 -27.01 -26.94 41.95
CA THR A 24 -27.29 -25.51 41.78
C THR A 24 -26.02 -24.75 41.36
N VAL A 25 -24.88 -24.99 42.04
CA VAL A 25 -23.61 -24.33 41.72
C VAL A 25 -23.15 -24.67 40.31
N ILE A 26 -23.20 -25.95 39.90
CA ILE A 26 -22.81 -26.35 38.53
C ILE A 26 -23.66 -25.62 37.49
N THR A 27 -24.98 -25.57 37.66
CA THR A 27 -25.87 -24.89 36.70
C THR A 27 -25.65 -23.39 36.69
N VAL A 28 -25.52 -22.75 37.86
CA VAL A 28 -25.27 -21.31 37.96
C VAL A 28 -23.93 -20.94 37.34
N ILE A 29 -22.87 -21.72 37.57
CA ILE A 29 -21.56 -21.49 36.94
C ILE A 29 -21.66 -21.69 35.43
N ALA A 30 -22.33 -22.74 34.96
CA ALA A 30 -22.49 -22.97 33.52
C ALA A 30 -23.18 -21.79 32.82
N VAL A 31 -24.26 -21.28 33.40
CA VAL A 31 -24.96 -20.09 32.89
C VAL A 31 -24.09 -18.84 33.01
N ALA A 32 -23.42 -18.63 34.15
CA ALA A 32 -22.56 -17.47 34.37
C ALA A 32 -21.40 -17.43 33.37
N VAL A 33 -20.72 -18.56 33.15
CA VAL A 33 -19.64 -18.68 32.16
C VAL A 33 -20.18 -18.43 30.75
N SER A 34 -21.32 -19.02 30.39
CA SER A 34 -21.95 -18.80 29.08
C SER A 34 -22.27 -17.33 28.83
N VAL A 35 -22.90 -16.65 29.79
CA VAL A 35 -23.26 -15.23 29.67
C VAL A 35 -22.00 -14.35 29.68
N THR A 36 -21.00 -14.67 30.50
CA THR A 36 -19.72 -13.92 30.54
C THR A 36 -19.00 -14.02 29.20
N LEU A 37 -18.89 -15.23 28.63
CA LEU A 37 -18.27 -15.42 27.32
C LEU A 37 -19.03 -14.69 26.23
N TYR A 38 -20.36 -14.70 26.27
CA TYR A 38 -21.18 -13.94 25.33
C TYR A 38 -20.91 -12.44 25.42
N ILE A 39 -20.98 -11.84 26.62
CA ILE A 39 -20.71 -10.40 26.83
C ILE A 39 -19.27 -10.05 26.43
N PHE A 40 -18.30 -10.90 26.77
CA PHE A 40 -16.91 -10.70 26.38
C PHE A 40 -16.73 -10.70 24.86
N MET A 41 -17.32 -11.67 24.17
CA MET A 41 -17.25 -11.75 22.70
C MET A 41 -17.94 -10.57 22.04
N ASP A 42 -19.11 -10.17 22.52
CA ASP A 42 -19.86 -9.01 22.01
C ASP A 42 -19.06 -7.71 22.17
N GLY A 43 -18.53 -7.47 23.39
CA GLY A 43 -17.69 -6.31 23.66
C GLY A 43 -16.37 -6.30 22.86
N TRP A 44 -15.75 -7.46 22.67
CA TRP A 44 -14.54 -7.59 21.86
C TRP A 44 -14.84 -7.31 20.38
N LEU A 45 -15.90 -7.91 19.81
CA LEU A 45 -16.31 -7.66 18.42
C LEU A 45 -16.59 -6.17 18.18
N LEU A 46 -17.35 -5.52 19.07
CA LEU A 46 -17.62 -4.08 18.99
C LEU A 46 -16.33 -3.26 19.06
N GLY A 47 -15.43 -3.60 19.97
CA GLY A 47 -14.12 -2.96 20.09
C GLY A 47 -13.30 -3.09 18.81
N MET A 48 -13.28 -4.28 18.19
CA MET A 48 -12.58 -4.50 16.92
C MET A 48 -13.19 -3.70 15.77
N THR A 49 -14.52 -3.61 15.68
CA THR A 49 -15.18 -2.80 14.65
C THR A 49 -14.83 -1.32 14.78
N LEU A 50 -14.96 -0.75 15.99
CA LEU A 50 -14.66 0.65 16.24
C LEU A 50 -13.18 0.98 15.98
N GLU A 51 -12.28 0.08 16.37
CA GLU A 51 -10.85 0.28 16.12
C GLU A 51 -10.51 0.14 14.63
N SER A 52 -11.14 -0.79 13.90
CA SER A 52 -10.97 -0.94 12.45
C SER A 52 -11.42 0.32 11.70
N GLU A 53 -12.57 0.90 12.06
CA GLU A 53 -13.07 2.14 11.45
C GLU A 53 -12.10 3.30 11.69
N ARG A 54 -11.65 3.47 12.93
CA ARG A 54 -10.64 4.50 13.27
C ARG A 54 -9.34 4.30 12.50
N ASN A 55 -8.90 3.06 12.34
CA ASN A 55 -7.68 2.73 11.61
C ASN A 55 -7.79 3.06 10.11
N ILE A 56 -8.93 2.73 9.49
CA ILE A 56 -9.21 3.05 8.08
C ILE A 56 -9.22 4.57 7.88
N VAL A 57 -9.88 5.32 8.77
CA VAL A 57 -9.94 6.78 8.67
C VAL A 57 -8.57 7.42 8.91
N ALA A 58 -7.84 7.00 9.94
CA ALA A 58 -6.60 7.67 10.36
C ALA A 58 -5.35 7.29 9.54
N TYR A 59 -5.35 6.14 8.86
CA TYR A 59 -4.16 5.63 8.18
C TYR A 59 -4.36 5.29 6.70
N GLU A 60 -5.59 5.13 6.21
CA GLU A 60 -5.82 4.64 4.85
C GLU A 60 -6.55 5.64 3.95
N THR A 61 -7.71 6.17 4.38
CA THR A 61 -8.64 6.85 3.47
C THR A 61 -9.03 8.26 3.88
N GLY A 62 -8.87 8.63 5.16
CA GLY A 62 -9.47 9.85 5.69
C GLY A 62 -10.99 9.69 5.90
N ALA A 63 -11.69 10.80 6.11
CA ALA A 63 -13.14 10.78 6.33
C ALA A 63 -13.95 10.51 5.04
N ALA A 64 -13.42 10.90 3.88
CA ALA A 64 -14.06 10.72 2.59
C ALA A 64 -13.01 10.69 1.46
N LYS A 65 -13.35 10.02 0.35
CA LYS A 65 -12.58 10.04 -0.90
C LYS A 65 -13.39 10.74 -1.98
N ILE A 66 -12.73 11.58 -2.76
CA ILE A 66 -13.31 12.22 -3.94
C ILE A 66 -12.68 11.57 -5.16
N GLN A 67 -13.52 11.01 -6.04
CA GLN A 67 -13.10 10.29 -7.24
C GLN A 67 -14.10 10.61 -8.36
N THR A 68 -13.66 10.52 -9.62
CA THR A 68 -14.59 10.55 -10.75
C THR A 68 -15.45 9.28 -10.76
N GLN A 69 -16.66 9.36 -11.31
CA GLN A 69 -17.51 8.18 -11.45
C GLN A 69 -16.83 7.11 -12.31
N ALA A 70 -16.18 7.52 -13.40
CA ALA A 70 -15.44 6.63 -14.30
C ALA A 70 -14.30 5.89 -13.57
N TYR A 71 -13.57 6.57 -12.69
CA TYR A 71 -12.55 5.92 -11.85
C TYR A 71 -13.18 4.94 -10.87
N PHE A 72 -14.28 5.33 -10.20
CA PHE A 72 -14.93 4.51 -9.19
C PHE A 72 -15.48 3.19 -9.77
N ASP A 73 -16.07 3.25 -10.96
CA ASP A 73 -16.67 2.08 -11.63
C ASP A 73 -15.62 1.01 -12.01
N LYS A 74 -14.35 1.43 -12.20
CA LYS A 74 -13.22 0.57 -12.58
C LYS A 74 -12.10 0.55 -11.53
N LYS A 75 -12.38 0.94 -10.28
CA LYS A 75 -11.35 1.20 -9.25
C LYS A 75 -10.37 0.05 -9.00
N ASP A 76 -10.82 -1.20 -9.20
CA ASP A 76 -10.01 -2.40 -8.97
C ASP A 76 -8.90 -2.57 -10.04
N ASP A 77 -9.08 -1.95 -11.21
CA ASP A 77 -8.11 -1.92 -12.31
C ASP A 77 -7.11 -0.76 -12.17
N LEU A 78 -7.28 0.13 -11.17
CA LEU A 78 -6.50 1.36 -10.96
C LEU A 78 -6.35 2.18 -12.27
N PRO A 79 -7.47 2.66 -12.85
CA PRO A 79 -7.49 3.29 -14.17
C PRO A 79 -6.85 4.67 -14.11
N MET A 80 -5.52 4.72 -14.22
CA MET A 80 -4.71 5.93 -14.08
C MET A 80 -5.23 7.08 -14.95
N TYR A 81 -5.69 6.75 -16.15
CA TYR A 81 -6.26 7.66 -17.14
C TYR A 81 -7.63 8.27 -16.77
N GLU A 82 -8.34 7.73 -15.78
CA GLU A 82 -9.59 8.29 -15.23
C GLU A 82 -9.37 9.15 -13.97
N SER A 83 -8.11 9.30 -13.56
CA SER A 83 -7.73 10.28 -12.54
C SER A 83 -8.08 11.69 -13.02
N PHE A 84 -8.48 12.55 -12.09
CA PHE A 84 -8.75 13.95 -12.41
C PHE A 84 -7.57 14.83 -11.95
N GLY A 85 -7.16 15.75 -12.81
CA GLY A 85 -6.20 16.80 -12.47
C GLY A 85 -6.88 18.02 -11.85
N ASN A 86 -6.12 19.10 -11.66
CA ASN A 86 -6.60 20.39 -11.14
C ASN A 86 -7.37 20.23 -9.81
N TRP A 87 -6.79 19.47 -8.88
CA TRP A 87 -7.36 19.20 -7.57
C TRP A 87 -7.14 20.37 -6.59
N GLU A 88 -6.21 21.27 -6.88
CA GLU A 88 -5.80 22.38 -6.03
C GLU A 88 -6.95 23.35 -5.71
N PRO A 89 -7.80 23.77 -6.67
CA PRO A 89 -8.97 24.59 -6.36
C PRO A 89 -9.96 23.88 -5.44
N LEU A 90 -10.18 22.57 -5.66
CA LEU A 90 -11.06 21.76 -4.82
C LEU A 90 -10.49 21.65 -3.40
N ALA A 91 -9.18 21.42 -3.28
CA ALA A 91 -8.50 21.36 -2.00
C ALA A 91 -8.58 22.69 -1.23
N ARG A 92 -8.46 23.83 -1.92
CA ARG A 92 -8.66 25.15 -1.29
C ARG A 92 -10.07 25.34 -0.73
N VAL A 93 -11.10 24.92 -1.48
CA VAL A 93 -12.50 24.98 -0.99
C VAL A 93 -12.70 24.13 0.25
N LEU A 94 -12.08 22.95 0.31
CA LEU A 94 -12.12 22.07 1.49
C LEU A 94 -11.37 22.70 2.67
N GLU A 95 -10.19 23.27 2.43
CA GLU A 95 -9.39 23.96 3.46
C GLU A 95 -10.13 25.17 4.04
N ASP A 96 -10.78 25.98 3.19
CA ASP A 96 -11.60 27.12 3.61
C ASP A 96 -12.81 26.69 4.46
N ALA A 97 -13.32 25.48 4.22
CA ALA A 97 -14.37 24.86 5.04
C ALA A 97 -13.85 24.17 6.32
N GLY A 98 -12.54 24.18 6.55
CA GLY A 98 -11.89 23.61 7.74
C GLY A 98 -11.55 22.12 7.63
N TYR A 99 -11.50 21.56 6.41
CA TYR A 99 -11.13 20.17 6.16
C TYR A 99 -9.72 20.05 5.58
N ASP A 100 -8.90 19.19 6.15
CA ASP A 100 -7.64 18.77 5.52
C ASP A 100 -7.93 17.88 4.29
N SER A 101 -7.14 18.06 3.23
CA SER A 101 -7.26 17.28 2.00
C SER A 101 -5.89 17.07 1.36
N ALA A 102 -5.67 15.86 0.84
CA ALA A 102 -4.43 15.46 0.18
C ALA A 102 -4.73 14.70 -1.13
N PRO A 103 -4.09 15.09 -2.25
CA PRO A 103 -4.20 14.36 -3.51
C PRO A 103 -3.45 13.03 -3.41
N ARG A 104 -3.97 12.01 -4.11
CA ARG A 104 -3.30 10.73 -4.24
C ARG A 104 -3.40 10.22 -5.67
N PHE A 105 -2.31 9.66 -6.13
CA PHE A 105 -2.22 9.00 -7.43
C PHE A 105 -1.70 7.58 -7.24
N GLU A 106 -2.54 6.58 -7.48
CA GLU A 106 -2.24 5.17 -7.20
C GLU A 106 -1.96 4.40 -8.50
N PHE A 107 -0.87 3.64 -8.54
CA PHE A 107 -0.50 2.79 -9.67
C PHE A 107 0.31 1.57 -9.23
N THR A 108 0.31 0.50 -10.03
CA THR A 108 1.10 -0.70 -9.73
C THR A 108 2.46 -0.68 -10.42
N GLY A 109 3.46 -1.27 -9.78
CA GLY A 109 4.78 -1.48 -10.36
C GLY A 109 5.51 -2.67 -9.78
N THR A 110 6.69 -2.94 -10.30
CA THR A 110 7.65 -3.87 -9.73
C THR A 110 8.85 -3.09 -9.21
N LEU A 111 9.08 -3.18 -7.90
CA LEU A 111 10.25 -2.59 -7.26
C LEU A 111 11.43 -3.56 -7.40
N HIS A 112 12.54 -3.08 -7.94
CA HIS A 112 13.79 -3.80 -8.09
C HIS A 112 14.84 -3.24 -7.14
N ALA A 113 15.40 -4.11 -6.31
CA ALA A 113 16.51 -3.83 -5.39
C ALA A 113 17.66 -4.81 -5.65
N ALA A 114 18.82 -4.58 -5.03
CA ALA A 114 19.99 -5.44 -5.19
C ALA A 114 19.73 -6.92 -4.79
N ASN A 115 18.89 -7.14 -3.77
CA ASN A 115 18.64 -8.47 -3.23
C ASN A 115 17.41 -9.17 -3.85
N GLY A 116 16.66 -8.51 -4.74
CA GLY A 116 15.47 -9.09 -5.36
C GLY A 116 14.45 -8.06 -5.85
N SER A 117 13.25 -8.55 -6.17
CA SER A 117 12.14 -7.69 -6.59
C SER A 117 10.82 -8.07 -5.93
N ALA A 118 9.88 -7.11 -5.89
CA ALA A 118 8.53 -7.32 -5.38
C ALA A 118 7.52 -6.47 -6.17
N PRO A 119 6.30 -6.98 -6.41
CA PRO A 119 5.20 -6.16 -6.88
C PRO A 119 4.79 -5.17 -5.79
N VAL A 120 4.51 -3.94 -6.15
CA VAL A 120 4.17 -2.86 -5.23
C VAL A 120 3.04 -1.99 -5.76
N LEU A 121 2.23 -1.46 -4.84
CA LEU A 121 1.30 -0.36 -5.08
C LEU A 121 2.03 0.95 -4.76
N CYS A 122 2.29 1.74 -5.78
CA CYS A 122 2.89 3.06 -5.66
C CYS A 122 1.78 4.09 -5.46
N THR A 123 1.97 4.97 -4.46
CA THR A 123 1.08 6.07 -4.14
C THR A 123 1.86 7.37 -4.23
N GLY A 124 1.59 8.16 -5.26
CA GLY A 124 2.02 9.54 -5.37
C GLY A 124 1.24 10.39 -4.36
N VAL A 125 1.95 11.10 -3.49
CA VAL A 125 1.36 11.92 -2.41
C VAL A 125 1.94 13.33 -2.39
N ASP A 126 1.12 14.32 -2.04
CA ASP A 126 1.64 15.60 -1.56
C ASP A 126 2.12 15.42 -0.12
N VAL A 127 3.43 15.38 0.08
CA VAL A 127 4.07 15.10 1.38
C VAL A 127 3.54 15.98 2.51
N THR A 128 3.27 17.26 2.22
CA THR A 128 2.87 18.23 3.25
C THR A 128 1.41 18.08 3.63
N ARG A 129 0.54 17.87 2.63
CA ARG A 129 -0.90 17.65 2.82
C ARG A 129 -1.18 16.29 3.45
N GLU A 130 -0.47 15.26 2.98
CA GLU A 130 -0.63 13.88 3.44
C GLU A 130 -0.38 13.74 4.94
N ARG A 131 0.69 14.39 5.44
CA ARG A 131 1.04 14.41 6.87
C ARG A 131 0.01 15.13 7.76
N ARG A 132 -0.75 16.08 7.22
CA ARG A 132 -1.86 16.73 7.96
C ARG A 132 -3.09 15.84 8.03
N LEU A 133 -3.36 15.11 6.95
CA LEU A 133 -4.57 14.29 6.82
C LEU A 133 -4.45 12.93 7.51
N LEU A 134 -3.30 12.26 7.38
CA LEU A 134 -3.12 10.88 7.83
C LEU A 134 -1.90 10.73 8.74
N ARG A 135 -1.97 9.73 9.62
CA ARG A 135 -0.99 9.55 10.70
C ARG A 135 0.19 8.67 10.31
N TYR A 136 0.06 7.83 9.30
CA TYR A 136 1.12 6.89 8.91
C TYR A 136 2.47 7.54 8.52
N PRO A 137 2.55 8.78 7.99
CA PRO A 137 3.84 9.41 7.68
C PRO A 137 4.73 9.64 8.90
N ASP A 138 4.15 9.62 10.11
CA ASP A 138 4.87 9.73 11.38
C ASP A 138 5.30 8.38 11.96
N TYR A 139 4.83 7.27 11.38
CA TYR A 139 5.18 5.91 11.80
C TYR A 139 6.30 5.35 10.92
N LEU A 140 7.52 5.77 11.21
CA LEU A 140 8.73 5.32 10.52
C LEU A 140 9.59 4.44 11.45
N ASP A 141 9.97 3.26 10.97
CA ASP A 141 10.93 2.37 11.67
C ASP A 141 12.35 2.93 11.55
N SER A 142 12.70 3.42 10.36
CA SER A 142 13.99 3.99 10.04
C SER A 142 13.87 5.07 8.97
N GLY A 143 14.80 6.03 9.00
CA GLY A 143 14.88 7.10 8.01
C GLY A 143 13.82 8.20 8.19
N ARG A 144 13.41 8.78 7.07
CA ARG A 144 12.44 9.88 7.01
C ARG A 144 11.43 9.66 5.88
N PHE A 145 10.31 10.36 5.93
CA PHE A 145 9.38 10.41 4.80
C PHE A 145 10.04 11.13 3.59
N PRO A 146 9.63 10.83 2.34
CA PRO A 146 10.22 11.44 1.15
C PRO A 146 10.09 12.97 1.14
N ALA A 147 11.08 13.64 0.56
CA ALA A 147 11.04 15.09 0.36
C ALA A 147 10.32 15.43 -0.95
N ALA A 148 9.57 16.52 -0.96
CA ALA A 148 8.92 17.04 -2.16
C ALA A 148 9.93 17.27 -3.30
N GLY A 149 9.57 16.88 -4.52
CA GLY A 149 10.35 17.08 -5.75
C GLY A 149 11.56 16.15 -5.91
N ALA A 150 11.80 15.26 -4.95
CA ALA A 150 12.90 14.31 -5.02
C ALA A 150 12.42 12.93 -5.46
N TYR A 151 13.26 12.19 -6.19
CA TYR A 151 13.04 10.77 -6.51
C TYR A 151 13.33 9.89 -5.29
N GLU A 152 12.58 10.13 -4.23
CA GLU A 152 12.68 9.45 -2.95
C GLU A 152 11.42 8.67 -2.67
N ILE A 153 11.56 7.53 -2.00
CA ILE A 153 10.42 6.71 -1.63
C ILE A 153 10.45 6.29 -0.16
N ALA A 154 9.27 6.08 0.42
CA ALA A 154 9.11 5.34 1.65
C ALA A 154 8.38 4.02 1.38
N LEU A 155 8.81 2.95 2.04
CA LEU A 155 8.33 1.59 1.80
C LEU A 155 7.68 0.99 3.03
N GLY A 156 6.64 0.18 2.86
CA GLY A 156 6.12 -0.64 3.94
C GLY A 156 7.16 -1.63 4.49
N MET A 157 7.18 -1.81 5.82
CA MET A 157 8.15 -2.64 6.54
C MET A 157 8.29 -4.07 5.97
N LEU A 158 7.19 -4.73 5.58
CA LEU A 158 7.24 -6.11 5.09
C LEU A 158 8.00 -6.22 3.76
N THR A 159 7.83 -5.23 2.86
CA THR A 159 8.55 -5.19 1.59
C THR A 159 9.99 -4.78 1.79
N ALA A 160 10.24 -3.81 2.68
CA ALA A 160 11.58 -3.37 3.02
C ALA A 160 12.41 -4.53 3.62
N ASP A 161 11.86 -5.28 4.57
CA ASP A 161 12.49 -6.48 5.14
C ASP A 161 12.75 -7.55 4.07
N LYS A 162 11.75 -7.85 3.24
CA LYS A 162 11.85 -8.87 2.20
C LYS A 162 12.94 -8.56 1.18
N LEU A 163 13.12 -7.29 0.82
CA LEU A 163 14.13 -6.82 -0.12
C LEU A 163 15.47 -6.47 0.54
N GLY A 164 15.58 -6.57 1.88
CA GLY A 164 16.78 -6.17 2.62
C GLY A 164 17.08 -4.67 2.54
N LEU A 165 16.03 -3.85 2.44
CA LEU A 165 16.05 -2.38 2.41
C LEU A 165 15.78 -1.77 3.79
N ALA A 166 15.38 -2.57 4.78
CA ALA A 166 15.25 -2.16 6.18
C ALA A 166 16.50 -2.54 7.00
N VAL A 167 16.69 -1.87 8.15
CA VAL A 167 17.73 -2.25 9.12
C VAL A 167 17.44 -3.67 9.60
N PRO A 168 18.28 -4.67 9.29
CA PRO A 168 17.87 -6.05 9.49
C PRO A 168 17.86 -6.41 10.97
N ARG A 169 16.69 -6.75 11.50
CA ARG A 169 16.55 -7.15 12.91
C ARG A 169 17.12 -8.55 13.18
N ARG A 170 17.22 -9.39 12.15
CA ARG A 170 17.72 -10.77 12.21
C ARG A 170 18.37 -11.18 10.91
N MET A 171 19.51 -11.85 10.99
CA MET A 171 20.16 -12.47 9.83
C MET A 171 21.03 -13.66 10.22
N ASP A 172 21.44 -14.46 9.24
CA ASP A 172 22.47 -15.48 9.44
C ASP A 172 23.87 -14.85 9.56
N ALA A 173 24.79 -15.52 10.26
CA ALA A 173 26.12 -14.98 10.54
C ALA A 173 26.94 -14.68 9.27
N GLU A 174 26.87 -15.51 8.23
CA GLU A 174 27.59 -15.29 6.97
C GLU A 174 27.09 -14.03 6.24
N LYS A 175 25.77 -13.83 6.22
CA LYS A 175 25.13 -12.66 5.64
C LYS A 175 25.41 -11.42 6.49
N PHE A 176 25.55 -11.56 7.80
CA PHE A 176 25.99 -10.49 8.69
C PHE A 176 27.40 -10.01 8.39
N ASP A 177 28.35 -10.92 8.21
CA ASP A 177 29.72 -10.53 7.88
C ASP A 177 29.78 -9.75 6.55
N ARG A 178 29.10 -10.25 5.51
CA ARG A 178 28.98 -9.51 4.22
C ARG A 178 28.28 -8.17 4.36
N PHE A 179 27.23 -8.10 5.19
CA PHE A 179 26.50 -6.86 5.44
C PHE A 179 27.41 -5.80 6.06
N ILE A 180 28.16 -6.18 7.10
CA ILE A 180 29.13 -5.29 7.76
C ILE A 180 30.22 -4.84 6.80
N GLU A 181 30.81 -5.75 6.01
CA GLU A 181 31.82 -5.41 4.99
C GLU A 181 31.29 -4.38 3.98
N THR A 182 30.00 -4.45 3.65
CA THR A 182 29.37 -3.56 2.66
C THR A 182 29.13 -2.16 3.24
N ILE A 183 28.57 -2.06 4.46
CA ILE A 183 28.14 -0.76 5.02
C ILE A 183 29.20 -0.07 5.88
N ALA A 184 30.18 -0.83 6.37
CA ALA A 184 31.22 -0.37 7.28
C ALA A 184 32.61 -0.91 6.89
N PRO A 185 33.20 -0.38 5.80
CA PRO A 185 34.56 -0.79 5.38
C PRO A 185 35.65 -0.37 6.38
N ASP A 186 35.39 0.66 7.21
CA ASP A 186 36.29 1.04 8.29
C ASP A 186 36.16 0.11 9.51
N PRO A 187 37.28 -0.39 10.08
CA PRO A 187 37.25 -1.30 11.22
C PRO A 187 36.57 -0.75 12.49
N SER A 188 36.64 0.56 12.73
CA SER A 188 36.00 1.18 13.91
C SER A 188 34.48 1.13 13.78
N ASP A 189 33.99 1.46 12.58
CA ASP A 189 32.57 1.41 12.27
C ASP A 189 32.04 -0.02 12.29
N ALA A 190 32.79 -0.96 11.72
CA ALA A 190 32.45 -2.38 11.75
C ALA A 190 32.35 -2.90 13.20
N ALA A 191 33.30 -2.52 14.07
CA ALA A 191 33.28 -2.90 15.48
C ALA A 191 32.07 -2.30 16.22
N ARG A 192 31.73 -1.03 15.94
CA ARG A 192 30.55 -0.37 16.51
C ARG A 192 29.27 -1.11 16.13
N ILE A 193 29.05 -1.34 14.83
CA ILE A 193 27.83 -2.01 14.36
C ILE A 193 27.78 -3.45 14.89
N ARG A 194 28.90 -4.19 14.89
CA ARG A 194 28.95 -5.53 15.51
C ARG A 194 28.55 -5.52 16.98
N GLY A 195 28.91 -4.47 17.72
CA GLY A 195 28.51 -4.29 19.11
C GLY A 195 27.00 -4.11 19.33
N LEU A 196 26.24 -3.72 18.30
CA LEU A 196 24.77 -3.58 18.35
C LEU A 196 24.02 -4.89 18.13
N TYR A 197 24.73 -5.94 17.72
CA TYR A 197 24.15 -7.25 17.45
C TYR A 197 24.66 -8.28 18.45
N GLU A 198 23.82 -9.29 18.71
CA GLU A 198 24.17 -10.45 19.53
C GLU A 198 23.96 -11.75 18.75
N ALA A 199 24.93 -12.65 18.85
CA ALA A 199 24.79 -14.00 18.33
C ALA A 199 23.96 -14.82 19.32
N ARG A 200 22.90 -15.47 18.83
CA ARG A 200 22.07 -16.35 19.66
C ARG A 200 22.15 -17.76 19.11
N ASP A 201 22.70 -18.67 19.92
CA ASP A 201 22.88 -20.06 19.51
C ASP A 201 21.52 -20.74 19.23
N PRO A 202 21.31 -21.32 18.05
CA PRO A 202 20.09 -22.06 17.71
C PRO A 202 19.80 -23.28 18.60
N ALA A 203 20.77 -23.76 19.39
CA ALA A 203 20.64 -24.94 20.25
C ALA A 203 19.65 -24.76 21.42
N ASN A 204 19.37 -23.52 21.87
CA ASN A 204 18.47 -23.26 23.00
C ASN A 204 16.99 -23.03 22.61
N GLY A 205 16.64 -23.13 21.34
CA GLY A 205 15.25 -23.00 20.88
C GLY A 205 14.49 -24.32 20.99
N LYS A 206 13.57 -24.45 21.97
CA LYS A 206 12.62 -25.58 22.11
C LYS A 206 12.15 -26.06 20.72
N LYS A 207 12.38 -27.34 20.39
CA LYS A 207 11.78 -27.96 19.19
C LYS A 207 10.27 -27.77 19.26
N TRP A 208 9.67 -27.21 18.20
CA TRP A 208 8.21 -27.15 18.08
C TRP A 208 7.71 -28.59 17.81
N PRO A 209 6.62 -29.09 18.44
CA PRO A 209 6.21 -30.49 18.42
C PRO A 209 5.90 -31.11 17.04
N PHE A 210 5.90 -30.29 15.97
CA PHE A 210 5.59 -30.70 14.60
C PHE A 210 6.73 -30.39 13.60
N SER A 211 7.91 -30.00 14.07
CA SER A 211 9.09 -29.86 13.20
C SER A 211 9.59 -31.26 12.83
N GLY A 212 9.43 -31.66 11.57
CA GLY A 212 9.95 -32.92 11.05
C GLY A 212 11.46 -33.09 11.30
N ASP A 213 11.92 -34.34 11.26
CA ASP A 213 13.29 -34.78 11.57
C ASP A 213 14.27 -34.48 10.42
N GLY A 214 14.22 -33.24 9.91
CA GLY A 214 15.14 -32.74 8.90
C GLY A 214 16.42 -32.25 9.54
N ASP A 215 17.50 -32.98 9.34
CA ASP A 215 18.87 -32.72 9.83
C ASP A 215 19.56 -31.59 9.05
N THR A 216 18.91 -30.43 8.92
CA THR A 216 19.59 -29.22 8.43
C THR A 216 20.19 -28.50 9.62
N PRO A 217 21.53 -28.34 9.69
CA PRO A 217 22.15 -27.60 10.77
C PRO A 217 21.58 -26.18 10.77
N ARG A 218 20.95 -25.78 11.88
CA ARG A 218 20.44 -24.41 12.04
C ARG A 218 21.64 -23.47 11.95
N LYS A 219 21.67 -22.63 10.91
CA LYS A 219 22.71 -21.62 10.76
C LYS A 219 22.74 -20.72 12.00
N PRO A 220 23.92 -20.32 12.49
CA PRO A 220 24.01 -19.34 13.58
C PRO A 220 23.32 -18.05 13.17
N LEU A 221 22.43 -17.56 14.04
CA LEU A 221 21.65 -16.35 13.81
C LEU A 221 22.18 -15.22 14.68
N VAL A 222 22.17 -14.04 14.09
CA VAL A 222 22.57 -12.78 14.70
C VAL A 222 21.33 -11.88 14.77
N TYR A 223 21.12 -11.26 15.92
CA TYR A 223 19.96 -10.43 16.22
C TYR A 223 20.42 -9.03 16.60
N LEU A 224 19.71 -8.01 16.14
CA LEU A 224 19.87 -6.67 16.69
C LEU A 224 19.42 -6.73 18.15
N LYS A 225 20.22 -6.17 19.06
CA LYS A 225 19.90 -6.20 20.49
C LYS A 225 18.59 -5.47 20.77
N ALA A 226 17.84 -5.96 21.75
CA ALA A 226 16.53 -5.41 22.11
C ALA A 226 16.61 -4.01 22.76
N ASP A 227 17.78 -3.65 23.28
CA ASP A 227 18.08 -2.34 23.88
C ASP A 227 18.74 -1.35 22.90
N ALA A 228 18.84 -1.70 21.62
CA ALA A 228 19.34 -0.79 20.59
C ALA A 228 18.46 0.47 20.52
N GLU A 229 19.08 1.64 20.62
CA GLU A 229 18.37 2.91 20.58
C GLU A 229 17.99 3.29 19.14
N GLN A 230 17.06 4.25 18.99
CA GLN A 230 16.70 4.77 17.67
C GLN A 230 17.91 5.40 16.96
N SER A 231 18.82 6.02 17.72
CA SER A 231 20.06 6.61 17.21
C SER A 231 21.01 5.56 16.61
N ASP A 232 20.99 4.33 17.12
CA ASP A 232 21.77 3.20 16.59
C ASP A 232 21.16 2.66 15.29
N ILE A 233 19.83 2.61 15.21
CA ILE A 233 19.09 2.23 13.99
C ILE A 233 19.36 3.26 12.89
N GLU A 234 19.26 4.55 13.21
CA GLU A 234 19.56 5.65 12.29
C GLU A 234 21.03 5.63 11.83
N TYR A 235 21.95 5.29 12.74
CA TYR A 235 23.36 5.11 12.38
C TYR A 235 23.55 4.01 11.34
N ILE A 236 22.95 2.82 11.54
CA ILE A 236 23.03 1.73 10.55
C ILE A 236 22.35 2.14 9.24
N TRP A 237 21.21 2.81 9.31
CA TRP A 237 20.46 3.30 8.15
C TRP A 237 21.27 4.25 7.26
N ASP A 238 21.92 5.26 7.85
CA ASP A 238 22.80 6.19 7.12
C ASP A 238 23.93 5.45 6.40
N ARG A 239 24.50 4.41 7.03
CA ARG A 239 25.54 3.57 6.44
C ARG A 239 25.05 2.72 5.29
N MET A 240 23.84 2.17 5.39
CA MET A 240 23.20 1.47 4.28
C MET A 240 22.99 2.40 3.08
N GLY A 241 22.53 3.63 3.33
CA GLY A 241 22.36 4.66 2.30
C GLY A 241 23.67 5.02 1.59
N ARG A 242 24.75 5.29 2.35
CA ARG A 242 26.07 5.60 1.78
C ARG A 242 26.70 4.45 0.99
N ALA A 243 26.36 3.22 1.34
CA ALA A 243 26.79 2.02 0.61
C ALA A 243 25.98 1.75 -0.67
N GLY A 244 24.96 2.57 -0.97
CA GLY A 244 24.10 2.40 -2.15
C GLY A 244 23.11 1.24 -2.03
N LEU A 245 22.90 0.69 -0.83
CA LEU A 245 21.96 -0.41 -0.61
C LEU A 245 20.48 0.02 -0.72
N LEU A 246 20.22 1.33 -0.59
CA LEU A 246 18.88 1.91 -0.62
C LEU A 246 18.47 2.41 -2.03
N ASP A 247 19.32 2.22 -3.03
CA ASP A 247 19.02 2.60 -4.41
C ASP A 247 18.18 1.51 -5.08
N VAL A 248 17.05 1.93 -5.64
CA VAL A 248 16.05 1.05 -6.22
C VAL A 248 15.54 1.58 -7.55
N ARG A 249 14.84 0.71 -8.30
CA ARG A 249 14.17 1.10 -9.54
C ARG A 249 12.76 0.55 -9.54
N ILE A 250 11.80 1.38 -9.92
CA ILE A 250 10.40 0.97 -10.08
C ILE A 250 10.14 0.82 -11.58
N PHE A 251 9.81 -0.40 -12.00
CA PHE A 251 9.29 -0.67 -13.33
C PHE A 251 7.77 -0.60 -13.29
N THR A 252 7.15 0.26 -14.09
CA THR A 252 5.69 0.42 -14.13
C THR A 252 5.21 0.63 -15.57
N THR A 253 3.93 0.41 -15.78
CA THR A 253 3.24 0.72 -17.03
C THR A 253 2.20 1.78 -16.72
N ILE A 254 2.36 2.95 -17.33
CA ILE A 254 1.47 4.09 -17.18
C ILE A 254 0.52 4.12 -18.37
N ASP A 255 -0.77 4.15 -18.06
CA ASP A 255 -1.82 4.25 -19.05
C ASP A 255 -2.18 5.71 -19.31
N ILE A 256 -1.95 6.18 -20.53
CA ILE A 256 -2.27 7.55 -20.96
C ILE A 256 -3.33 7.54 -22.05
N LYS A 257 -4.26 8.49 -22.00
CA LYS A 257 -5.20 8.76 -23.10
C LYS A 257 -4.42 9.39 -24.25
N ALA A 258 -4.31 8.67 -25.36
CA ALA A 258 -3.60 9.14 -26.53
C ALA A 258 -4.22 8.57 -27.79
N LEU A 259 -4.17 9.34 -28.88
CA LEU A 259 -4.53 8.83 -30.19
C LEU A 259 -3.54 7.71 -30.58
N PRO A 260 -4.03 6.52 -31.00
CA PRO A 260 -3.14 5.47 -31.49
C PRO A 260 -2.40 5.96 -32.74
N GLU A 261 -1.11 5.67 -32.82
CA GLU A 261 -0.28 6.03 -33.98
C GLU A 261 -0.69 5.24 -35.24
N ARG A 262 -1.24 4.02 -35.04
CA ARG A 262 -1.72 3.14 -36.10
C ARG A 262 -2.99 2.41 -35.67
N ILE A 263 -3.97 2.33 -36.56
CA ILE A 263 -5.20 1.54 -36.41
C ILE A 263 -5.32 0.59 -37.60
N ASP A 264 -5.54 -0.70 -37.32
CA ASP A 264 -5.76 -1.70 -38.38
C ASP A 264 -7.01 -1.33 -39.23
N ALA A 265 -6.91 -1.54 -40.54
CA ALA A 265 -7.97 -1.15 -41.50
C ALA A 265 -9.36 -1.69 -41.14
N SER A 266 -9.43 -2.96 -40.74
CA SER A 266 -10.67 -3.63 -40.35
C SER A 266 -11.25 -3.03 -39.07
N ARG A 267 -10.41 -2.79 -38.05
CA ARG A 267 -10.85 -2.13 -36.80
C ARG A 267 -11.37 -0.72 -37.07
N PHE A 268 -10.68 0.05 -37.91
CA PHE A 268 -11.11 1.41 -38.23
C PHE A 268 -12.47 1.42 -38.94
N THR A 269 -12.66 0.52 -39.91
CA THR A 269 -13.85 0.53 -40.77
C THR A 269 -15.05 -0.21 -40.18
N GLU A 270 -14.82 -1.29 -39.44
CA GLU A 270 -15.86 -2.17 -38.90
C GLU A 270 -16.23 -1.83 -37.45
N ASP A 271 -15.25 -1.45 -36.62
CA ASP A 271 -15.47 -1.22 -35.19
C ASP A 271 -15.64 0.27 -34.86
N ILE A 272 -14.84 1.14 -35.47
CA ILE A 272 -14.78 2.57 -35.14
C ILE A 272 -15.82 3.36 -35.96
N LEU A 273 -15.64 3.48 -37.28
CA LEU A 273 -16.48 4.34 -38.13
C LEU A 273 -17.99 4.11 -37.98
N PRO A 274 -18.52 2.88 -37.89
CA PRO A 274 -19.96 2.64 -37.81
C PRO A 274 -20.62 3.22 -36.56
N ARG A 275 -19.85 3.42 -35.48
CA ARG A 275 -20.33 3.96 -34.19
C ARG A 275 -20.52 5.48 -34.19
N PHE A 276 -20.02 6.17 -35.22
CA PHE A 276 -19.96 7.62 -35.29
C PHE A 276 -20.91 8.22 -36.33
N SER A 277 -21.40 9.44 -36.05
CA SER A 277 -22.21 10.21 -37.00
C SER A 277 -21.39 10.66 -38.21
N SER A 278 -22.02 11.10 -39.29
CA SER A 278 -21.29 11.53 -40.51
C SER A 278 -20.30 12.67 -40.25
N GLY A 279 -20.60 13.57 -39.30
CA GLY A 279 -19.68 14.64 -38.90
C GLY A 279 -18.48 14.13 -38.12
N ASP A 280 -18.71 13.19 -37.20
CA ASP A 280 -17.68 12.58 -36.36
C ASP A 280 -16.74 11.67 -37.18
N ARG A 281 -17.27 10.98 -38.20
CA ARG A 281 -16.46 10.21 -39.16
C ARG A 281 -15.50 11.10 -39.93
N GLY A 282 -16.00 12.23 -40.45
CA GLY A 282 -15.16 13.18 -41.17
C GLY A 282 -14.03 13.74 -40.29
N LEU A 283 -14.27 13.91 -38.98
CA LEU A 283 -13.22 14.28 -38.04
C LEU A 283 -12.14 13.19 -37.93
N LEU A 284 -12.53 11.92 -37.71
CA LEU A 284 -11.56 10.82 -37.62
C LEU A 284 -10.77 10.64 -38.92
N GLU A 285 -11.40 10.77 -40.07
CA GLU A 285 -10.75 10.72 -41.40
C GLU A 285 -9.82 11.92 -41.64
N THR A 286 -9.97 13.04 -40.93
CA THR A 286 -9.00 14.15 -40.97
C THR A 286 -7.78 13.93 -40.09
N VAL A 287 -7.91 13.07 -39.08
CA VAL A 287 -6.84 12.74 -38.12
C VAL A 287 -6.05 11.51 -38.56
N TYR A 288 -6.67 10.61 -39.32
CA TYR A 288 -6.09 9.34 -39.77
C TYR A 288 -6.05 9.23 -41.29
N GLU A 289 -4.87 8.96 -41.84
CA GLU A 289 -4.68 8.70 -43.28
C GLU A 289 -4.39 7.21 -43.52
N ALA A 290 -5.03 6.63 -44.54
CA ALA A 290 -4.83 5.24 -44.91
C ALA A 290 -3.52 5.05 -45.68
N ASP A 291 -2.69 4.11 -45.24
CA ASP A 291 -1.49 3.71 -45.96
C ASP A 291 -1.88 3.00 -47.27
N PRO A 292 -1.40 3.46 -48.44
CA PRO A 292 -1.80 2.92 -49.73
C PRO A 292 -1.30 1.49 -50.00
N VAL A 293 -0.39 0.96 -49.18
CA VAL A 293 0.21 -0.37 -49.31
C VAL A 293 -0.36 -1.34 -48.28
N LEU A 294 -0.44 -0.92 -47.02
CA LEU A 294 -0.89 -1.76 -45.90
C LEU A 294 -2.41 -1.67 -45.66
N GLY A 295 -3.04 -0.55 -46.06
CA GLY A 295 -4.44 -0.26 -45.77
C GLY A 295 -4.72 0.20 -44.34
N ASP A 296 -3.72 0.11 -43.45
CA ASP A 296 -3.80 0.59 -42.07
C ASP A 296 -3.89 2.11 -42.02
N TYR A 297 -4.56 2.63 -40.99
CA TYR A 297 -4.74 4.06 -40.78
C TYR A 297 -3.67 4.60 -39.82
N PHE A 298 -2.94 5.63 -40.22
CA PHE A 298 -1.87 6.25 -39.43
C PHE A 298 -2.25 7.65 -38.97
N LEU A 299 -1.85 7.99 -37.75
CA LEU A 299 -2.09 9.30 -37.17
C LEU A 299 -1.30 10.37 -37.93
N VAL A 300 -2.00 11.40 -38.42
CA VAL A 300 -1.40 12.53 -39.12
C VAL A 300 -1.19 13.69 -38.15
N GLU A 301 -0.16 14.50 -38.38
CA GLU A 301 0.13 15.69 -37.59
C GLU A 301 -1.04 16.70 -37.70
N THR A 302 -1.77 16.88 -36.60
CA THR A 302 -2.99 17.70 -36.54
C THR A 302 -2.90 18.75 -35.44
N GLY A 303 -3.69 19.82 -35.55
CA GLY A 303 -3.80 20.83 -34.49
C GLY A 303 -4.36 20.22 -33.20
N THR A 304 -3.93 20.75 -32.04
CA THR A 304 -4.29 20.25 -30.70
C THR A 304 -5.80 20.08 -30.49
N ASP A 305 -6.61 21.04 -30.93
CA ASP A 305 -8.08 21.00 -30.78
C ASP A 305 -8.74 19.87 -31.60
N THR A 306 -8.23 19.57 -32.80
CA THR A 306 -8.76 18.47 -33.64
C THR A 306 -8.40 17.12 -33.04
N ALA A 307 -7.15 16.98 -32.56
CA ALA A 307 -6.67 15.77 -31.91
C ALA A 307 -7.44 15.46 -30.62
N GLU A 308 -7.69 16.46 -29.78
CA GLU A 308 -8.48 16.31 -28.55
C GLU A 308 -9.90 15.84 -28.82
N LYS A 309 -10.57 16.43 -29.82
CA LYS A 309 -11.93 16.03 -30.21
C LYS A 309 -11.98 14.60 -30.75
N ALA A 310 -11.02 14.22 -31.59
CA ALA A 310 -10.92 12.86 -32.11
C ALA A 310 -10.65 11.83 -31.00
N LEU A 311 -9.77 12.17 -30.04
CA LEU A 311 -9.50 11.34 -28.88
C LEU A 311 -10.75 11.16 -28.02
N ALA A 312 -11.49 12.24 -27.76
CA ALA A 312 -12.75 12.19 -27.01
C ALA A 312 -13.79 11.28 -27.68
N LEU A 313 -13.90 11.33 -29.01
CA LEU A 313 -14.76 10.43 -29.77
C LEU A 313 -14.35 8.96 -29.59
N LEU A 314 -13.07 8.63 -29.75
CA LEU A 314 -12.59 7.26 -29.58
C LEU A 314 -12.83 6.74 -28.16
N LEU A 315 -12.56 7.55 -27.14
CA LEU A 315 -12.81 7.21 -25.74
C LEU A 315 -14.31 6.99 -25.46
N ALA A 316 -15.18 7.83 -26.02
CA ALA A 316 -16.64 7.68 -25.89
C ALA A 316 -17.17 6.39 -26.53
N SER A 317 -16.41 5.77 -27.44
CA SER A 317 -16.76 4.50 -28.08
C SER A 317 -16.20 3.25 -27.37
N ASP A 318 -15.56 3.42 -26.20
CA ASP A 318 -14.82 2.39 -25.48
C ASP A 318 -13.74 1.71 -26.35
N TYR A 319 -13.13 2.46 -27.29
CA TYR A 319 -12.06 1.93 -28.12
C TYR A 319 -10.76 1.82 -27.31
N THR A 320 -10.35 0.58 -27.01
CA THR A 320 -9.19 0.30 -26.15
C THR A 320 -7.87 0.82 -26.70
N GLY A 321 -7.74 0.98 -28.01
CA GLY A 321 -6.52 1.54 -28.63
C GLY A 321 -6.32 3.04 -28.37
N ALA A 322 -7.29 3.74 -27.78
CA ALA A 322 -7.15 5.13 -27.33
C ALA A 322 -6.44 5.26 -25.97
N VAL A 323 -6.07 4.13 -25.35
CA VAL A 323 -5.22 4.06 -24.15
C VAL A 323 -3.86 3.51 -24.57
N ARG A 324 -2.82 4.32 -24.41
CA ARG A 324 -1.44 3.93 -24.70
C ARG A 324 -0.76 3.50 -23.40
N HIS A 325 -0.19 2.30 -23.43
CA HIS A 325 0.58 1.73 -22.34
C HIS A 325 2.06 2.13 -22.46
N VAL A 326 2.53 3.00 -21.56
CA VAL A 326 3.91 3.48 -21.55
C VAL A 326 4.69 2.79 -20.44
N ASN A 327 5.64 1.94 -20.81
CA ASN A 327 6.54 1.33 -19.84
C ASN A 327 7.58 2.35 -19.38
N GLN A 328 7.69 2.52 -18.06
CA GLN A 328 8.61 3.46 -17.43
C GLN A 328 9.48 2.76 -16.39
N LEU A 329 10.71 3.25 -16.28
CA LEU A 329 11.66 2.84 -15.25
C LEU A 329 12.02 4.08 -14.44
N ILE A 330 11.51 4.14 -13.21
CA ILE A 330 11.71 5.27 -12.31
C ILE A 330 12.84 4.93 -11.35
N PRO A 331 14.03 5.56 -11.44
CA PRO A 331 15.05 5.43 -10.40
C PRO A 331 14.59 6.15 -9.14
N ALA A 332 14.83 5.55 -7.98
CA ALA A 332 14.51 6.19 -6.71
C ALA A 332 15.44 5.72 -5.58
N THR A 333 15.52 6.50 -4.52
CA THR A 333 16.24 6.12 -3.29
C THR A 333 15.25 5.95 -2.14
N VAL A 334 15.35 4.83 -1.42
CA VAL A 334 14.54 4.59 -0.22
C VAL A 334 15.03 5.50 0.89
N THR A 335 14.17 6.38 1.38
CA THR A 335 14.50 7.34 2.45
C THR A 335 13.85 7.00 3.77
N GLY A 336 12.81 6.16 3.78
CA GLY A 336 12.17 5.71 5.00
C GLY A 336 11.45 4.38 4.88
N VAL A 337 11.24 3.75 6.04
CA VAL A 337 10.48 2.51 6.16
C VAL A 337 9.27 2.76 7.05
N VAL A 338 8.06 2.63 6.49
CA VAL A 338 6.79 2.83 7.19
C VAL A 338 6.43 1.56 7.97
N ASN A 339 6.17 1.73 9.26
CA ASN A 339 5.73 0.68 10.17
C ASN A 339 4.62 1.21 11.08
N SER A 340 3.41 1.29 10.53
CA SER A 340 2.23 1.82 11.20
C SER A 340 1.34 0.73 11.82
N PRO A 341 0.37 1.07 12.68
CA PRO A 341 -0.64 0.12 13.17
C PRO A 341 -1.53 -0.46 12.06
N ASN A 342 -1.60 0.18 10.89
CA ASN A 342 -2.34 -0.36 9.74
C ASN A 342 -1.46 -1.32 8.92
N PRO A 343 -1.79 -2.63 8.88
CA PRO A 343 -1.00 -3.61 8.15
C PRO A 343 -0.94 -3.35 6.64
N LYS A 344 -1.93 -2.66 6.06
CA LYS A 344 -1.93 -2.30 4.63
C LYS A 344 -0.76 -1.38 4.28
N ASN A 345 -0.43 -0.44 5.18
CA ASN A 345 0.63 0.53 4.95
C ASN A 345 2.01 -0.11 5.11
N ASN A 346 2.10 -1.24 5.82
CA ASN A 346 3.33 -1.99 6.06
C ASN A 346 3.58 -3.06 4.99
N ALA A 347 2.58 -3.34 4.13
CA ALA A 347 2.65 -4.33 3.08
C ALA A 347 3.43 -3.80 1.85
N ASN A 348 3.05 -4.25 0.65
CA ASN A 348 3.66 -3.88 -0.63
C ASN A 348 3.24 -2.49 -1.10
N THR A 349 3.39 -1.48 -0.24
CA THR A 349 3.02 -0.09 -0.53
C THR A 349 4.28 0.78 -0.59
N VAL A 350 4.37 1.61 -1.62
CA VAL A 350 5.40 2.62 -1.81
C VAL A 350 4.75 4.00 -1.79
N TYR A 351 5.30 4.92 -1.01
CA TYR A 351 4.90 6.32 -1.04
C TYR A 351 5.99 7.13 -1.71
N MET A 352 5.61 7.97 -2.66
CA MET A 352 6.53 8.85 -3.37
C MET A 352 5.92 10.24 -3.56
N PRO A 353 6.74 11.30 -3.65
CA PRO A 353 6.25 12.64 -3.91
C PRO A 353 5.49 12.71 -5.24
N LEU A 354 4.29 13.30 -5.22
CA LEU A 354 3.45 13.44 -6.42
C LEU A 354 4.10 14.32 -7.48
N ASP A 355 4.79 15.38 -7.04
CA ASP A 355 5.53 16.31 -7.91
C ASP A 355 6.70 15.63 -8.64
N ALA A 356 7.35 14.64 -8.03
CA ALA A 356 8.39 13.84 -8.70
C ALA A 356 7.85 12.99 -9.87
N LEU A 357 6.53 12.77 -9.95
CA LEU A 357 5.89 12.05 -11.06
C LEU A 357 5.49 12.97 -12.22
N GLN A 358 5.41 14.29 -12.03
CA GLN A 358 4.82 15.21 -13.02
C GLN A 358 5.75 15.51 -14.20
N ASP A 359 7.07 15.55 -14.00
CA ASP A 359 8.01 16.04 -15.04
C ASP A 359 8.37 15.01 -16.14
N SER A 360 8.03 13.72 -15.98
CA SER A 360 8.41 12.66 -16.93
C SER A 360 7.34 11.61 -17.22
N ALA A 361 6.19 11.64 -16.53
CA ALA A 361 5.13 10.64 -16.69
C ALA A 361 3.94 11.08 -17.56
N GLY A 362 3.90 12.34 -18.01
CA GLY A 362 2.72 12.88 -18.71
C GLY A 362 1.49 13.00 -17.81
N LEU A 363 1.70 13.36 -16.53
CA LEU A 363 0.66 13.63 -15.55
C LEU A 363 0.44 15.13 -15.36
#